data_AF-A0A0A2UTS5-F1
#
_entry.id   AF-A0A0A2UTS5-F1
#
_cell.length_a   1.000
_cell.length_b   1.000
_cell.length_c   1.000
_cell.angle_alpha   90.00
_cell.angle_beta   90.00
_cell.angle_gamma   90.00
#
_symmetry.space_group_name_H-M   'P 1'
#
loop_
_entity.id
_entity.type
_entity.pdbx_description
1 polymer ?
#
loop_
_entity_poly.entity_id
_entity_poly.type
_entity_poly.pdbx_seq_one_letter_code
_entity_poly.pdbx_strand_id
1 'polypeptide(L)'
;MSVTVKDHNPVVKNVAGVANALKIDASSLEELKGEENLYLSMELAGEEKLVKLDYDEEVNEFHALQIPLVFSEEDILNAQIVQVQIQD
;
A
#
# COMPACT_ATOMS: atom_id res chain seq x y z
N MET A 1 -12.60 -3.70 5.14
CA MET A 1 -13.00 -3.42 3.74
C MET A 1 -11.74 -3.61 2.88
N SER A 2 -11.83 -3.96 1.59
CA SER A 2 -10.64 -4.05 0.74
C SER A 2 -10.84 -3.29 -0.56
N VAL A 3 -9.82 -2.54 -0.98
CA VAL A 3 -9.83 -1.76 -2.22
C VAL A 3 -8.57 -2.04 -3.04
N THR A 4 -8.65 -1.95 -4.38
CA THR A 4 -7.52 -2.28 -5.25
C THR A 4 -6.68 -1.04 -5.55
N VAL A 5 -5.36 -1.12 -5.36
CA VAL A 5 -4.44 0.04 -5.47
C VAL A 5 -4.61 0.84 -6.77
N LYS A 6 -4.70 0.20 -7.93
CA LYS A 6 -4.81 0.87 -9.24
C LYS A 6 -6.04 1.76 -9.41
N ASP A 7 -7.08 1.56 -8.59
CA ASP A 7 -8.34 2.31 -8.71
C ASP A 7 -8.24 3.71 -8.04
N HIS A 8 -7.12 4.00 -7.36
CA HIS A 8 -6.96 5.19 -6.51
C HIS A 8 -5.78 6.10 -6.93
N ASN A 9 -5.48 6.18 -8.23
CA ASN A 9 -4.40 7.02 -8.78
C ASN A 9 -3.02 6.85 -8.08
N PRO A 10 -2.52 5.62 -7.95
CA PRO A 10 -1.27 5.36 -7.26
C PRO A 10 -0.06 5.91 -8.03
N VAL A 11 0.98 6.28 -7.27
CA VAL A 11 2.31 6.58 -7.81
C VAL A 11 3.30 5.56 -7.27
N VAL A 12 3.81 4.69 -8.14
CA VAL A 12 4.88 3.75 -7.82
C VAL A 12 6.22 4.34 -8.25
N LYS A 13 7.23 4.27 -7.38
CA LYS A 13 8.59 4.73 -7.67
C LYS A 13 9.60 3.66 -7.27
N ASN A 14 10.57 3.41 -8.14
CA ASN A 14 11.73 2.63 -7.76
C ASN A 14 12.73 3.51 -7.00
N VAL A 15 13.02 3.14 -5.75
CA VAL A 15 13.97 3.85 -4.89
C VAL A 15 15.35 3.23 -5.08
N ALA A 16 16.09 3.78 -6.06
CA ALA A 16 17.51 3.48 -6.32
C ALA A 16 17.88 1.99 -6.41
N GLY A 17 16.96 1.13 -6.88
CA GLY A 17 17.16 -0.31 -6.97
C GLY A 17 17.25 -1.01 -5.60
N VAL A 18 16.74 -0.39 -4.53
CA VAL A 18 16.72 -0.95 -3.17
C VAL A 18 15.31 -1.43 -2.80
N ALA A 19 14.29 -0.63 -3.12
CA ALA A 19 12.89 -0.94 -2.87
C ALA A 19 12.00 -0.26 -3.89
N ASN A 20 10.76 -0.71 -3.99
CA ASN A 20 9.68 0.07 -4.59
C ASN A 20 8.99 0.87 -3.49
N ALA A 21 8.50 2.05 -3.84
CA ALA A 21 7.68 2.89 -2.99
C ALA A 21 6.34 3.15 -3.68
N LEU A 22 5.27 3.11 -2.90
CA LEU A 22 3.92 3.46 -3.33
C LEU A 22 3.47 4.72 -2.59
N LYS A 23 2.78 5.60 -3.31
CA LYS A 23 2.05 6.74 -2.75
C LYS A 23 0.64 6.77 -3.32
N ILE A 24 -0.34 7.10 -2.49
CA ILE A 24 -1.74 7.29 -2.85
C ILE A 24 -2.24 8.54 -2.15
N ASP A 25 -2.88 9.45 -2.88
CA ASP A 25 -3.49 10.63 -2.28
C ASP A 25 -4.62 10.20 -1.32
N ALA A 26 -4.64 10.73 -0.10
CA ALA A 26 -5.66 10.33 0.88
C ALA A 26 -7.09 10.73 0.47
N SER A 27 -7.27 11.71 -0.42
CA SER A 27 -8.57 12.02 -1.02
C SER A 27 -9.06 10.95 -1.99
N SER A 28 -8.18 10.10 -2.50
CA SER A 28 -8.59 8.93 -3.30
C SER A 28 -9.00 7.75 -2.42
N LEU A 29 -8.70 7.78 -1.12
CA LEU A 29 -9.02 6.74 -0.13
C LEU A 29 -9.78 7.34 1.06
N GLU A 30 -10.72 8.26 0.80
CA GLU A 30 -11.46 8.97 1.86
C GLU A 30 -12.18 8.01 2.81
N GLU A 31 -12.65 6.87 2.30
CA GLU A 31 -13.32 5.84 3.08
C GLU A 31 -12.41 5.11 4.08
N LEU A 32 -11.08 5.14 3.86
CA LEU A 32 -10.09 4.52 4.75
C LEU A 32 -9.39 5.55 5.65
N LYS A 33 -9.73 6.84 5.52
CA LYS A 33 -9.09 7.90 6.29
C LYS A 33 -9.42 7.76 7.79
N GLY A 34 -8.38 7.63 8.60
CA GLY A 34 -8.51 7.40 10.05
C GLY A 34 -8.63 5.92 10.44
N GLU A 35 -8.62 5.00 9.48
CA GLU A 35 -8.42 3.58 9.79
C GLU A 35 -6.96 3.35 10.22
N GLU A 36 -6.78 2.65 11.33
CA GLU A 36 -5.47 2.18 11.76
C GLU A 36 -5.14 0.84 11.10
N ASN A 37 -3.85 0.52 11.02
CA ASN A 37 -3.35 -0.80 10.59
C ASN A 37 -3.75 -1.17 9.15
N LEU A 38 -3.55 -0.24 8.22
CA LEU A 38 -3.70 -0.48 6.78
C LEU A 38 -2.45 -1.14 6.19
N TYR A 39 -2.66 -2.12 5.32
CA TYR A 39 -1.60 -2.87 4.65
C TYR A 39 -1.93 -3.11 3.18
N LEU A 40 -0.90 -3.17 2.35
CA LEU A 40 -0.94 -3.79 1.03
C LEU A 40 -0.82 -5.30 1.19
N SER A 41 -1.86 -6.02 0.83
CA SER A 41 -1.85 -7.48 0.66
C SER A 41 -1.48 -7.81 -0.78
N MET A 42 -0.40 -8.57 -0.92
CA MET A 42 0.13 -9.08 -2.18
C MET A 42 0.43 -10.58 -2.03
N GLU A 43 0.23 -11.34 -3.09
CA GLU A 43 0.56 -12.76 -3.11
C GLU A 43 1.92 -13.00 -3.79
N LEU A 44 2.79 -13.78 -3.14
CA LEU A 44 4.06 -14.20 -3.72
C LEU A 44 4.27 -15.70 -3.47
N ALA A 45 4.39 -16.48 -4.54
CA ALA A 45 4.62 -17.92 -4.46
C ALA A 45 3.59 -18.67 -3.58
N GLY A 46 2.32 -18.22 -3.59
CA GLY A 46 1.24 -18.80 -2.78
C GLY A 46 1.22 -18.36 -1.31
N GLU A 47 2.08 -17.42 -0.93
CA GLU A 47 2.07 -16.80 0.41
C GLU A 47 1.60 -15.35 0.33
N GLU A 48 0.70 -14.97 1.24
CA GLU A 48 0.33 -13.57 1.44
C GLU A 48 1.49 -12.81 2.10
N LYS A 49 1.80 -11.64 1.55
CA LYS A 49 2.73 -10.67 2.11
C LYS A 49 1.99 -9.37 2.38
N LEU A 50 2.18 -8.86 3.59
CA LEU A 50 1.60 -7.60 4.03
C LEU A 50 2.71 -6.54 4.09
N VAL A 51 2.50 -5.41 3.42
CA VAL A 51 3.36 -4.23 3.52
C VAL A 51 2.56 -3.10 4.13
N LYS A 52 3.05 -2.52 5.23
CA LYS A 52 2.32 -1.48 5.94
C LYS A 52 2.14 -0.22 5.07
N LEU A 53 0.95 0.36 5.12
CA LEU A 53 0.64 1.70 4.62
C LEU A 53 0.63 2.66 5.80
N ASP A 54 1.49 3.66 5.74
CA ASP A 54 1.55 4.74 6.71
C ASP A 54 0.83 5.96 6.14
N TYR A 55 0.05 6.64 6.98
CA TYR A 55 -0.59 7.90 6.62
C TYR A 55 0.30 9.07 7.03
N ASP A 56 0.59 9.95 6.07
CA ASP A 56 1.31 11.20 6.28
C ASP A 56 0.32 12.37 6.28
N GLU A 57 0.10 12.96 7.46
CA GLU A 57 -0.81 14.09 7.64
C GLU A 57 -0.28 15.40 7.02
N GLU A 58 1.04 15.58 6.93
CA GLU A 58 1.64 16.84 6.45
C GLU A 58 1.38 17.04 4.95
N VAL A 59 1.44 15.96 4.19
CA VAL A 59 1.20 15.96 2.74
C VAL A 59 -0.11 15.26 2.33
N ASN A 60 -0.89 14.80 3.30
CA ASN A 60 -2.18 14.13 3.12
C ASN A 60 -2.14 12.95 2.12
N GLU A 61 -1.17 12.05 2.30
CA GLU A 61 -0.98 10.87 1.44
C GLU A 61 -0.82 9.59 2.28
N PHE A 62 -1.27 8.45 1.74
CA PHE A 62 -0.84 7.14 2.23
C PHE A 62 0.40 6.71 1.47
N HIS A 63 1.38 6.12 2.16
CA HIS A 63 2.59 5.63 1.53
C HIS A 63 3.04 4.27 2.06
N ALA A 64 3.73 3.53 1.20
CA ALA A 64 4.51 2.35 1.57
C ALA A 64 5.90 2.52 0.96
N LEU A 65 6.91 2.82 1.79
CA LEU A 65 8.24 3.24 1.30
C LEU A 65 9.21 2.08 1.03
N GLN A 66 8.93 0.89 1.56
CA GLN A 66 9.81 -0.28 1.51
C GLN A 66 9.10 -1.51 0.98
N ILE A 67 8.50 -1.41 -0.22
CA ILE A 67 7.95 -2.58 -0.90
C ILE A 67 9.11 -3.41 -1.46
N PRO A 68 9.20 -4.72 -1.14
CA PRO A 68 10.25 -5.58 -1.65
C PRO A 68 10.31 -5.60 -3.18
N LEU A 69 11.52 -5.54 -3.75
CA LEU A 69 11.75 -5.51 -5.21
C LEU A 69 11.31 -6.78 -5.95
N VAL A 70 11.04 -7.86 -5.22
CA VAL A 70 10.46 -9.08 -5.79
C VAL A 70 9.06 -8.82 -6.34
N PHE A 71 8.36 -7.79 -5.85
CA PHE A 71 7.10 -7.31 -6.41
C PHE A 71 7.37 -6.32 -7.53
N SER A 72 6.87 -6.65 -8.71
CA SER A 72 6.85 -5.73 -9.85
C SER A 72 5.88 -4.57 -9.60
N GLU A 73 5.98 -3.52 -10.42
CA GLU A 73 5.00 -2.43 -10.39
C GLU A 73 3.57 -2.94 -10.62
N GLU A 74 3.39 -3.91 -11.53
CA GLU A 74 2.08 -4.52 -11.80
C GLU A 74 1.52 -5.26 -10.58
N ASP A 75 2.37 -5.94 -9.81
CA ASP A 75 1.95 -6.60 -8.56
C ASP A 75 1.47 -5.56 -7.53
N ILE A 76 2.19 -4.45 -7.41
CA ILE A 76 1.85 -3.35 -6.49
C ILE A 76 0.51 -2.70 -6.89
N LEU A 77 0.30 -2.48 -8.18
CA LEU A 77 -0.93 -1.87 -8.70
C LEU A 77 -2.15 -2.78 -8.54
N ASN A 78 -1.98 -4.10 -8.59
CA ASN A 78 -3.05 -5.07 -8.39
C ASN A 78 -3.23 -5.50 -6.92
N ALA A 79 -2.38 -5.02 -6.01
CA ALA A 79 -2.48 -5.29 -4.58
C ALA A 79 -3.80 -4.80 -3.98
N GLN A 80 -4.23 -5.45 -2.90
CA GLN A 80 -5.39 -5.04 -2.12
C GLN A 80 -4.94 -4.24 -0.90
N ILE A 81 -5.58 -3.11 -0.64
CA ILE A 81 -5.45 -2.42 0.64
C ILE A 81 -6.41 -3.09 1.62
N VAL A 82 -5.89 -3.59 2.73
CA VAL A 82 -6.65 -4.30 3.76
C VAL A 82 -6.40 -3.69 5.13
N GLN A 83 -7.43 -3.68 5.96
CA GLN A 83 -7.33 -3.34 7.37
C GLN A 83 -7.12 -4.62 8.19
N VAL A 84 -6.04 -4.67 8.97
CA VAL A 84 -5.73 -5.82 9.83
C VAL A 84 -6.01 -5.47 11.28
N GLN A 85 -6.88 -6.25 11.93
CA GLN A 85 -7.09 -6.12 13.37
C GLN A 85 -5.93 -6.78 14.11
N ILE A 86 -5.13 -5.97 14.80
CA ILE A 86 -4.13 -6.49 15.75
C ILE A 86 -4.91 -6.85 17.03
N GLN A 87 -5.00 -8.15 17.32
CA GLN A 87 -5.49 -8.60 18.63
C GLN A 87 -4.34 -8.46 19.63
N ASP A 88 -4.54 -7.62 20.66
CA ASP A 88 -3.67 -7.53 21.84
C ASP A 88 -3.64 -8.82 22.66
#